data_AF-A0A1F4JFB2-F1
#
_entry.id   AF-A0A1F4JFB2-F1
#
_cell.length_a   1.000
_cell.length_b   1.000
_cell.length_c   1.000
_cell.angle_alpha   90.00
_cell.angle_beta   90.00
_cell.angle_gamma   90.00
#
_symmetry.space_group_name_H-M   'P 1'
#
loop_
_entity.id
_entity.type
_entity.pdbx_description
1 polymer ?
#
loop_
_entity_poly.entity_id
_entity_poly.type
_entity_poly.pdbx_seq_one_letter_code
_entity_poly.pdbx_strand_id
1 'polypeptide(L)'
;MFFLFAKDSLKAEMKLGMIALGDNRNCADVLLVLRYRLGDSLQCSAAPVAVPSALAGLASYVLLTGYSMQPKTHIRFLPDEPSSVSALFYVEYGIDVYGWYTHAEQGSFCAAFFMLENFYSDRSSAALYRSIEDDVYGPWANDSASTDTEIRCPLPEPVRHELERIQSNFMDEWLFFENDPAASRELLAYASHRFVIHAVNVKSRKLNRLEKTKTSWEHKTPGIDSNIMDFVQKHWRLNEKAAQQ
;
A
#
# COMPACT_ATOMS: atom_id res chain seq x y z
N MET A 1 -31.67 -46.82 -2.84
CA MET A 1 -32.20 -47.43 -4.07
C MET A 1 -31.60 -46.66 -5.25
N PHE A 2 -30.76 -47.33 -6.05
CA PHE A 2 -30.21 -46.87 -7.35
C PHE A 2 -31.38 -46.67 -8.36
N PHE A 3 -31.36 -45.88 -9.45
CA PHE A 3 -30.41 -45.76 -10.59
C PHE A 3 -30.82 -44.59 -11.55
N LEU A 4 -29.85 -44.12 -12.37
CA LEU A 4 -29.92 -43.57 -13.77
C LEU A 4 -30.66 -42.23 -14.01
N PHE A 5 -30.15 -41.20 -14.70
CA PHE A 5 -29.34 -41.02 -15.93
C PHE A 5 -28.48 -39.73 -15.77
N ALA A 6 -27.43 -39.37 -16.51
CA ALA A 6 -26.75 -39.86 -17.70
C ALA A 6 -25.24 -39.54 -17.56
N LYS A 7 -24.44 -40.36 -18.25
CA LYS A 7 -23.00 -40.38 -18.23
C LYS A 7 -22.51 -39.74 -19.52
N ASP A 8 -22.15 -38.46 -19.50
CA ASP A 8 -21.32 -37.85 -20.54
C ASP A 8 -20.21 -37.03 -19.89
N SER A 9 -19.02 -37.63 -19.90
CA SER A 9 -17.80 -37.08 -19.34
C SER A 9 -17.22 -36.05 -20.33
N LEU A 10 -17.72 -34.81 -20.30
CA LEU A 10 -17.08 -33.68 -20.95
C LEU A 10 -15.77 -33.35 -20.21
N LYS A 11 -14.64 -33.87 -20.69
CA LYS A 11 -13.31 -33.36 -20.34
C LYS A 11 -13.15 -31.97 -20.95
N ALA A 12 -13.55 -30.94 -20.21
CA ALA A 12 -13.19 -29.57 -20.55
C ALA A 12 -11.71 -29.36 -20.19
N GLU A 13 -10.82 -29.43 -21.19
CA GLU A 13 -9.46 -28.91 -21.03
C GLU A 13 -9.52 -27.38 -21.06
N MET A 14 -9.33 -26.76 -19.90
CA MET A 14 -9.16 -25.30 -19.79
C MET A 14 -7.68 -24.98 -20.02
N LYS A 15 -7.33 -24.47 -21.20
CA LYS A 15 -5.97 -23.97 -21.48
C LYS A 15 -5.96 -22.45 -21.32
N LEU A 16 -5.32 -21.95 -20.26
CA LEU A 16 -4.97 -20.53 -20.16
C LEU A 16 -3.91 -20.21 -21.20
N GLY A 17 -4.23 -19.32 -22.15
CA GLY A 17 -3.26 -18.70 -23.03
C GLY A 17 -3.15 -17.22 -22.71
N MET A 18 -1.96 -16.75 -22.33
CA MET A 18 -1.67 -15.31 -22.29
C MET A 18 -1.33 -14.86 -23.70
N ILE A 19 -2.09 -13.89 -24.23
CA ILE A 19 -1.74 -13.22 -25.48
C ILE A 19 -1.21 -11.84 -25.10
N ALA A 20 0.08 -11.62 -25.34
CA ALA A 20 0.65 -10.27 -25.26
C ALA A 20 0.20 -9.51 -26.51
N LEU A 21 -0.59 -8.45 -26.33
CA LEU A 21 -0.90 -7.52 -27.40
C LEU A 21 0.30 -6.59 -27.58
N GLY A 22 0.87 -6.59 -28.80
CA GLY A 22 2.13 -5.95 -29.11
C GLY A 22 2.09 -4.42 -29.13
N ASP A 23 3.22 -3.85 -28.68
CA ASP A 23 3.78 -2.52 -28.90
C ASP A 23 2.85 -1.31 -28.80
N ASN A 24 2.67 -0.83 -27.57
CA ASN A 24 2.89 0.59 -27.31
C ASN A 24 3.40 0.82 -25.89
N ARG A 25 4.35 1.75 -25.76
CA ARG A 25 5.00 2.09 -24.49
C ARG A 25 4.01 2.84 -23.61
N ASN A 26 3.20 2.10 -22.86
CA ASN A 26 2.65 2.38 -21.53
C ASN A 26 1.38 1.54 -21.35
N CYS A 27 1.36 0.77 -20.25
CA CYS A 27 0.31 -0.16 -19.83
C CYS A 27 0.15 -1.40 -20.73
N ALA A 28 0.70 -2.52 -20.27
CA ALA A 28 0.39 -3.84 -20.83
C ALA A 28 -1.02 -4.23 -20.40
N ASP A 29 -2.00 -4.03 -21.29
CA ASP A 29 -3.32 -4.64 -21.14
C ASP A 29 -3.18 -6.15 -21.40
N VAL A 30 -3.14 -6.93 -20.33
CA VAL A 30 -3.15 -8.39 -20.39
C VAL A 30 -4.59 -8.86 -20.54
N LEU A 31 -5.01 -9.14 -21.78
CA LEU A 31 -6.32 -9.75 -22.02
C LEU A 31 -6.25 -11.27 -21.77
N LEU A 32 -6.91 -11.73 -20.72
CA LEU A 32 -7.01 -13.14 -20.37
C LEU A 32 -8.07 -13.81 -21.25
N VAL A 33 -7.64 -14.51 -22.31
CA VAL A 33 -8.56 -15.20 -23.23
C VAL A 33 -8.81 -16.62 -22.73
N LEU A 34 -9.99 -16.86 -22.15
CA LEU A 34 -10.46 -18.20 -21.81
C LEU A 34 -10.93 -18.92 -23.09
N ARG A 35 -10.10 -19.84 -23.60
CA ARG A 35 -10.51 -20.74 -24.70
C ARG A 35 -11.12 -22.01 -24.12
N TYR A 36 -12.42 -22.21 -24.35
CA TYR A 36 -13.08 -23.49 -24.09
C TYR A 36 -13.11 -24.31 -25.38
N ARG A 37 -12.68 -25.57 -25.31
CA ARG A 37 -12.72 -26.51 -26.43
C ARG A 37 -14.01 -27.36 -26.34
N LEU A 38 -15.00 -27.07 -27.18
CA LEU A 38 -16.22 -27.87 -27.34
C LEU A 38 -16.16 -28.54 -28.72
N GLY A 39 -15.65 -29.78 -28.77
CA GLY A 39 -15.52 -30.55 -30.02
C GLY A 39 -14.44 -30.04 -30.98
N ASP A 40 -14.17 -30.85 -32.02
CA ASP A 40 -13.04 -30.68 -32.96
C ASP A 40 -13.16 -29.49 -33.94
N SER A 41 -14.08 -28.54 -33.72
CA SER A 41 -14.21 -27.34 -34.54
C SER A 41 -13.80 -26.08 -33.76
N LEU A 42 -12.72 -25.44 -34.20
CA LEU A 42 -12.36 -24.08 -33.77
C LEU A 42 -13.31 -23.08 -34.45
N GLN A 43 -14.36 -22.65 -33.74
CA GLN A 43 -15.15 -21.48 -34.13
C GLN A 43 -14.80 -20.31 -33.21
N CYS A 44 -14.26 -19.23 -33.78
CA CYS A 44 -14.16 -17.94 -33.09
C CYS A 44 -15.52 -17.24 -33.18
N SER A 45 -16.35 -17.37 -32.15
CA SER A 45 -17.57 -16.58 -32.01
C SER A 45 -17.28 -15.35 -31.16
N ALA A 46 -17.55 -14.15 -31.70
CA ALA A 46 -17.49 -12.87 -30.99
C ALA A 46 -18.81 -12.55 -30.26
N ALA A 47 -19.54 -13.56 -29.79
CA ALA A 47 -20.71 -13.35 -28.96
C ALA A 47 -20.27 -12.97 -27.53
N PRO A 48 -20.89 -11.96 -26.89
CA PRO A 48 -20.66 -11.68 -25.47
C PRO A 48 -21.15 -12.88 -24.65
N VAL A 49 -20.23 -13.75 -24.26
CA VAL A 49 -20.53 -14.86 -23.35
C VAL A 49 -20.72 -14.26 -21.96
N ALA A 50 -21.92 -14.38 -21.41
CA ALA A 50 -22.20 -14.03 -20.02
C ALA A 50 -21.27 -14.84 -19.11
N VAL A 51 -20.27 -14.19 -18.52
CA VAL A 51 -19.37 -14.83 -17.58
C VAL A 51 -20.18 -15.16 -16.32
N PRO A 52 -20.28 -16.45 -15.92
CA PRO A 52 -20.96 -16.82 -14.68
C PRO A 52 -20.31 -16.08 -13.50
N SER A 53 -21.11 -15.47 -12.63
CA SER A 53 -20.62 -14.67 -11.48
C SER A 53 -19.62 -15.42 -10.58
N ALA A 54 -19.65 -16.75 -10.58
CA ALA A 54 -18.69 -17.59 -9.85
C ALA A 54 -17.24 -17.52 -10.40
N LEU A 55 -17.05 -17.18 -11.68
CA LEU A 55 -15.71 -17.08 -12.30
C LEU A 55 -15.14 -15.65 -12.25
N ALA A 56 -15.97 -14.63 -12.02
CA ALA A 56 -15.51 -13.24 -11.86
C ALA A 56 -14.59 -13.10 -10.63
N GLY A 57 -14.90 -13.80 -9.52
CA GLY A 57 -14.06 -13.82 -8.32
C GLY A 57 -12.68 -14.44 -8.54
N LEU A 58 -12.59 -15.49 -9.37
CA LEU A 58 -11.31 -16.17 -9.65
C LEU A 58 -10.43 -15.38 -10.63
N ALA A 59 -11.02 -14.68 -11.61
CA ALA A 59 -10.27 -13.82 -12.51
C ALA A 59 -9.63 -12.63 -11.77
N SER A 60 -10.34 -12.04 -10.81
CA SER A 60 -9.81 -10.98 -9.95
C SER A 60 -8.66 -11.49 -9.06
N TYR A 61 -8.74 -12.73 -8.58
CA TYR A 61 -7.71 -13.33 -7.75
C TYR A 61 -6.41 -13.65 -8.53
N VAL A 62 -6.53 -14.11 -9.78
CA VAL A 62 -5.36 -14.46 -10.61
C VAL A 62 -4.60 -13.22 -11.07
N LEU A 63 -5.28 -12.10 -11.37
CA LEU A 63 -4.60 -10.85 -11.74
C LEU A 63 -3.83 -10.22 -10.58
N LEU A 64 -4.26 -10.42 -9.33
CA LEU A 64 -3.55 -9.94 -8.14
C LEU A 64 -2.23 -10.69 -7.87
N THR A 65 -2.11 -11.94 -8.33
CA THR A 65 -0.90 -12.76 -8.06
C THR A 65 0.31 -12.44 -8.94
N GLY A 66 0.15 -11.62 -9.99
CA GLY A 66 1.24 -11.27 -10.92
C GLY A 66 1.90 -9.91 -10.69
N TYR A 67 1.29 -9.03 -9.90
CA TYR A 67 1.83 -7.69 -9.62
C TYR A 67 2.65 -7.73 -8.33
N SER A 68 3.98 -7.74 -8.46
CA SER A 68 4.88 -7.49 -7.34
C SER A 68 4.71 -6.03 -6.91
N MET A 69 3.98 -5.80 -5.82
CA MET A 69 3.87 -4.47 -5.20
C MET A 69 5.25 -4.08 -4.67
N GLN A 70 5.95 -3.21 -5.39
CA GLN A 70 7.26 -2.72 -4.95
C GLN A 70 7.05 -1.52 -4.02
N PRO A 71 7.39 -1.63 -2.72
CA PRO A 71 7.21 -0.52 -1.79
C PRO A 71 8.19 0.60 -2.12
N LYS A 72 7.67 1.82 -2.20
CA LYS A 72 8.44 3.06 -2.28
C LYS A 72 8.49 3.65 -0.89
N THR A 73 9.69 3.98 -0.41
CA THR A 73 9.90 4.43 0.97
C THR A 73 10.52 5.81 1.03
N HIS A 74 10.05 6.62 1.97
CA HIS A 74 10.60 7.92 2.32
C HIS A 74 10.84 7.98 3.83
N ILE A 75 12.04 8.39 4.24
CA ILE A 75 12.35 8.68 5.64
C ILE A 75 12.95 10.07 5.71
N ARG A 76 12.48 10.87 6.66
CA ARG A 76 13.05 12.18 6.97
C ARG A 76 13.35 12.26 8.46
N PHE A 77 14.55 12.68 8.76
CA PHE A 77 15.04 12.89 10.12
C PHE A 77 15.58 14.31 10.24
N LEU A 78 15.07 15.06 11.20
CA LEU A 78 15.52 16.39 11.58
C LEU A 78 16.28 16.26 12.92
N PRO A 79 17.63 16.28 12.91
CA PRO A 79 18.41 16.06 14.12
C PRO A 79 18.44 17.26 15.07
N ASP A 80 18.24 18.46 14.53
CA ASP A 80 18.28 19.73 15.25
C ASP A 80 16.89 20.20 15.66
N GLU A 81 16.79 21.08 16.65
CA GLU A 81 15.51 21.62 17.13
C GLU A 81 14.85 22.58 16.10
N PRO A 82 13.54 22.40 15.78
CA PRO A 82 12.65 21.34 16.26
C PRO A 82 12.99 19.97 15.64
N SER A 83 13.26 18.99 16.50
CA SER A 83 13.66 17.65 16.11
C SER A 83 12.43 16.81 15.78
N SER A 84 12.50 16.03 14.71
CA SER A 84 11.40 15.15 14.31
C SER A 84 11.85 14.02 13.40
N VAL A 85 11.01 12.98 13.37
CA VAL A 85 11.13 11.82 12.48
C VAL A 85 9.83 11.70 11.71
N SER A 86 9.90 11.50 10.40
CA SER A 86 8.78 11.00 9.63
C SER A 86 9.21 9.86 8.71
N ALA A 87 8.34 8.88 8.58
CA ALA A 87 8.57 7.73 7.72
C ALA A 87 7.29 7.37 6.97
N LEU A 88 7.46 7.00 5.72
CA LEU A 88 6.38 6.68 4.80
C LEU A 88 6.83 5.49 3.98
N PHE A 89 5.93 4.53 3.76
CA PHE A 89 6.01 3.71 2.58
C PHE A 89 4.67 3.70 1.86
N TYR A 90 4.70 3.42 0.57
CA TYR A 90 3.49 3.20 -0.20
C TYR A 90 3.75 2.26 -1.38
N VAL A 91 2.66 1.73 -1.90
CA VAL A 91 2.60 0.91 -3.11
C VAL A 91 1.55 1.51 -4.05
N GLU A 92 1.77 1.35 -5.34
CA GLU A 92 0.88 1.83 -6.39
C GLU A 92 0.12 0.64 -6.96
N TYR A 93 -1.20 0.75 -7.08
CA TYR A 93 -2.03 -0.28 -7.68
C TYR A 93 -3.06 0.35 -8.61
N GLY A 94 -2.79 0.25 -9.91
CA GLY A 94 -3.60 0.94 -10.92
C GLY A 94 -3.50 2.46 -10.75
N ILE A 95 -4.64 3.09 -10.45
CA ILE A 95 -4.74 4.54 -10.23
C ILE A 95 -4.73 4.95 -8.76
N ASP A 96 -4.73 3.95 -7.86
CA ASP A 96 -4.77 4.15 -6.42
C ASP A 96 -3.38 4.02 -5.79
N VAL A 97 -3.24 4.59 -4.61
CA VAL A 97 -2.05 4.48 -3.77
C VAL A 97 -2.47 3.97 -2.40
N TYR A 98 -1.74 2.99 -1.88
CA TYR A 98 -1.93 2.50 -0.51
C TYR A 98 -0.63 2.59 0.24
N GLY A 99 -0.67 2.93 1.52
CA GLY A 99 0.57 3.06 2.28
C GLY A 99 0.36 3.20 3.76
N TRP A 100 1.47 3.51 4.43
CA TRP A 100 1.52 3.81 5.84
C TRP A 100 2.43 5.00 6.06
N TYR A 101 2.02 5.87 6.98
CA TYR A 101 2.75 7.06 7.36
C TYR A 101 2.87 7.10 8.87
N THR A 102 4.04 7.50 9.36
CA THR A 102 4.24 7.84 10.76
C THR A 102 5.04 9.13 10.90
N HIS A 103 4.72 9.87 11.95
CA HIS A 103 5.45 11.06 12.35
C HIS A 103 5.59 11.11 13.88
N ALA A 104 6.76 11.54 14.33
CA ALA A 104 6.98 11.92 15.71
C ALA A 104 7.74 13.24 15.78
N GLU A 105 7.25 14.10 16.67
CA GLU A 105 7.80 15.41 17.01
C GLU A 105 7.48 15.64 18.48
N GLN A 106 8.45 16.12 19.26
CA GLN A 106 8.28 16.66 20.63
C GLN A 106 7.11 16.06 21.45
N GLY A 107 7.20 14.77 21.81
CA GLY A 107 6.21 14.09 22.66
C GLY A 107 4.90 13.71 21.99
N SER A 108 4.69 14.09 20.72
CA SER A 108 3.62 13.62 19.86
C SER A 108 4.11 12.47 18.97
N PHE A 109 3.23 11.50 18.76
CA PHE A 109 3.42 10.37 17.87
C PHE A 109 2.11 10.05 17.19
N CYS A 110 2.18 9.82 15.90
CA CYS A 110 1.03 9.46 15.11
C CYS A 110 1.46 8.52 13.98
N ALA A 111 0.57 7.59 13.66
CA ALA A 111 0.76 6.62 12.59
C ALA A 111 -0.61 6.21 12.05
N ALA A 112 -0.70 6.01 10.74
CA ALA A 112 -1.86 5.39 10.12
C ALA A 112 -1.52 4.78 8.76
N PHE A 113 -2.30 3.77 8.42
CA PHE A 113 -2.49 3.36 7.04
C PHE A 113 -3.32 4.41 6.29
N PHE A 114 -3.04 4.56 5.00
CA PHE A 114 -3.79 5.45 4.12
C PHE A 114 -4.06 4.82 2.75
N MET A 115 -5.09 5.35 2.10
CA MET A 115 -5.44 5.08 0.71
C MET A 115 -5.70 6.43 0.02
N LEU A 116 -5.07 6.63 -1.13
CA LEU A 116 -5.41 7.70 -2.08
C LEU A 116 -6.16 7.06 -3.24
N GLU A 117 -7.47 7.28 -3.28
CA GLU A 117 -8.31 6.79 -4.36
C GLU A 117 -8.19 7.70 -5.58
N ASN A 118 -8.07 7.12 -6.79
CA ASN A 118 -7.99 7.83 -8.06
C ASN A 118 -6.85 8.87 -8.16
N PHE A 119 -5.78 8.72 -7.37
CA PHE A 119 -4.70 9.70 -7.28
C PHE A 119 -4.04 10.03 -8.63
N TYR A 120 -3.87 9.02 -9.48
CA TYR A 120 -3.27 9.17 -10.81
C TYR A 120 -4.26 9.49 -11.93
N SER A 121 -5.56 9.53 -11.65
CA SER A 121 -6.58 9.89 -12.64
C SER A 121 -6.78 11.41 -12.70
N ASP A 122 -7.23 12.01 -11.60
CA ASP A 122 -7.36 13.45 -11.43
C ASP A 122 -7.13 13.80 -9.97
N ARG A 123 -6.01 14.47 -9.69
CA ARG A 123 -5.58 14.85 -8.34
C ARG A 123 -6.60 15.71 -7.60
N SER A 124 -7.43 16.47 -8.31
CA SER A 124 -8.47 17.29 -7.68
C SER A 124 -9.64 16.46 -7.14
N SER A 125 -9.79 15.23 -7.65
CA SER A 125 -10.80 14.25 -7.24
C SER A 125 -10.28 13.19 -6.26
N ALA A 126 -8.98 13.23 -5.93
CA ALA A 126 -8.37 12.21 -5.10
C ALA A 126 -8.92 12.26 -3.67
N ALA A 127 -9.50 11.14 -3.23
CA ALA A 127 -10.00 11.01 -1.85
C ALA A 127 -8.92 10.38 -0.97
N LEU A 128 -8.71 10.97 0.21
CA LEU A 128 -7.85 10.43 1.26
C LEU A 128 -8.69 9.64 2.24
N TYR A 129 -8.38 8.36 2.38
CA TYR A 129 -8.83 7.54 3.48
C TYR A 129 -7.67 7.21 4.40
N ARG A 130 -7.90 7.17 5.71
CA ARG A 130 -6.90 6.74 6.71
C ARG A 130 -7.49 5.79 7.74
N SER A 131 -6.67 4.90 8.30
CA SER A 131 -7.04 4.14 9.50
C SER A 131 -7.10 5.08 10.72
N ILE A 132 -8.03 4.82 11.64
CA ILE A 132 -8.17 5.59 12.88
C ILE A 132 -7.16 5.15 13.95
N GLU A 133 -6.88 3.85 14.03
CA GLU A 133 -6.14 3.23 15.15
C GLU A 133 -4.77 2.65 14.77
N ASP A 134 -4.13 3.14 13.70
CA ASP A 134 -2.92 2.54 13.12
C ASP A 134 -3.06 1.04 12.77
N ASP A 135 -4.30 0.59 12.55
CA ASP A 135 -4.64 -0.79 12.21
C ASP A 135 -5.30 -0.83 10.82
N VAL A 136 -4.69 -1.59 9.91
CA VAL A 136 -5.19 -1.77 8.54
C VAL A 136 -6.56 -2.47 8.52
N TYR A 137 -6.88 -3.29 9.51
CA TYR A 137 -8.15 -4.01 9.64
C TYR A 137 -9.21 -3.25 10.44
N GLY A 138 -8.78 -2.21 11.16
CA GLY A 138 -9.63 -1.39 12.00
C GLY A 138 -10.57 -0.46 11.23
N PRO A 139 -11.20 0.51 11.92
CA PRO A 139 -12.04 1.52 11.30
C PRO A 139 -11.22 2.55 10.53
N TRP A 140 -11.80 3.08 9.47
CA TRP A 140 -11.18 4.08 8.59
C TRP A 140 -12.02 5.36 8.56
N ALA A 141 -11.41 6.47 8.19
CA ALA A 141 -12.05 7.76 8.02
C ALA A 141 -11.77 8.31 6.62
N ASN A 142 -12.71 9.07 6.06
CA ASN A 142 -12.50 9.86 4.85
C ASN A 142 -12.11 11.29 5.23
N ASP A 143 -10.83 11.61 5.12
CA ASP A 143 -10.26 12.92 5.47
C ASP A 143 -10.55 14.01 4.42
N SER A 144 -11.05 13.64 3.23
CA SER A 144 -11.44 14.60 2.20
C SER A 144 -12.88 15.11 2.39
N ALA A 145 -13.71 14.42 3.19
CA ALA A 145 -15.06 14.87 3.49
C ALA A 145 -15.06 15.90 4.63
N SER A 146 -15.94 16.91 4.54
CA SER A 146 -16.13 17.90 5.62
C SER A 146 -16.65 17.30 6.93
N THR A 147 -17.04 16.03 6.91
CA THR A 147 -17.54 15.26 8.04
C THR A 147 -16.69 14.02 8.22
N ASP A 148 -16.00 13.92 9.35
CA ASP A 148 -15.21 12.75 9.74
C ASP A 148 -16.16 11.56 9.94
N THR A 149 -16.40 10.83 8.85
CA THR A 149 -17.35 9.72 8.82
C THR A 149 -16.54 8.45 8.85
N GLU A 150 -16.72 7.70 9.94
CA GLU A 150 -16.16 6.37 10.05
C GLU A 150 -16.73 5.47 8.96
N ILE A 151 -15.84 4.83 8.22
CA ILE A 151 -16.14 3.88 7.15
C ILE A 151 -15.45 2.54 7.43
N ARG A 152 -15.98 1.49 6.80
CA ARG A 152 -15.29 0.21 6.72
C ARG A 152 -14.01 0.37 5.89
N CYS A 153 -12.97 -0.37 6.28
CA CYS A 153 -11.73 -0.48 5.51
C CYS A 153 -12.01 -0.63 4.00
N PRO A 154 -11.52 0.33 3.16
CA PRO A 154 -11.81 0.35 1.73
C PRO A 154 -10.95 -0.66 0.95
N LEU A 155 -9.97 -1.28 1.61
CA LEU A 155 -8.98 -2.13 0.96
C LEU A 155 -9.45 -3.57 0.79
N PRO A 156 -9.20 -4.21 -0.37
CA PRO A 156 -9.37 -5.64 -0.54
C PRO A 156 -8.50 -6.43 0.44
N GLU A 157 -8.98 -7.59 0.91
CA GLU A 157 -8.28 -8.40 1.91
C GLU A 157 -6.81 -8.72 1.56
N PRO A 158 -6.46 -9.18 0.34
CA PRO A 158 -5.06 -9.46 0.00
C PRO A 158 -4.15 -8.24 0.13
N VAL A 159 -4.66 -7.04 -0.15
CA VAL A 159 -3.90 -5.78 -0.04
C VAL A 159 -3.63 -5.45 1.43
N ARG A 160 -4.58 -5.70 2.33
CA ARG A 160 -4.41 -5.45 3.77
C ARG A 160 -3.29 -6.30 4.36
N HIS A 161 -3.31 -7.61 4.10
CA HIS A 161 -2.27 -8.55 4.53
C HIS A 161 -0.89 -8.14 4.00
N GLU A 162 -0.82 -7.71 2.74
CA GLU A 162 0.43 -7.29 2.13
C GLU A 162 0.95 -5.96 2.71
N LEU A 163 0.08 -4.99 2.99
CA LEU A 163 0.47 -3.74 3.64
C LEU A 163 1.00 -3.96 5.06
N GLU A 164 0.34 -4.80 5.87
CA GLU A 164 0.80 -5.16 7.21
C GLU A 164 2.18 -5.85 7.15
N ARG A 165 2.36 -6.76 6.17
CA ARG A 165 3.65 -7.41 5.93
C ARG A 165 4.73 -6.40 5.54
N ILE A 166 4.43 -5.43 4.68
CA ILE A 166 5.38 -4.38 4.28
C ILE A 166 5.70 -3.48 5.47
N GLN A 167 4.70 -3.08 6.26
CA GLN A 167 4.88 -2.27 7.47
C GLN A 167 5.83 -2.94 8.46
N SER A 168 5.59 -4.21 8.78
CA SER A 168 6.43 -4.99 9.69
C SER A 168 7.88 -5.02 9.21
N ASN A 169 8.11 -5.33 7.92
CA ASN A 169 9.45 -5.35 7.35
C ASN A 169 10.11 -3.96 7.35
N PHE A 170 9.34 -2.92 7.07
CA PHE A 170 9.83 -1.54 7.04
C PHE A 170 10.24 -1.07 8.44
N MET A 171 9.43 -1.32 9.45
CA MET A 171 9.74 -1.03 10.86
C MET A 171 10.97 -1.80 11.32
N ASP A 172 11.01 -3.12 11.08
CA ASP A 172 12.16 -3.97 11.44
C ASP A 172 13.45 -3.53 10.76
N GLU A 173 13.38 -3.03 9.54
CA GLU A 173 14.56 -2.54 8.84
C GLU A 173 15.01 -1.19 9.41
N TRP A 174 14.09 -0.22 9.50
CA TRP A 174 14.41 1.20 9.59
C TRP A 174 14.18 1.85 10.95
N LEU A 175 13.19 1.38 11.72
CA LEU A 175 12.66 2.13 12.86
C LEU A 175 12.86 1.40 14.19
N PHE A 176 12.99 2.14 15.28
CA PHE A 176 12.89 1.59 16.64
C PHE A 176 12.03 2.50 17.52
N PHE A 177 11.40 1.93 18.53
CA PHE A 177 10.53 2.64 19.46
C PHE A 177 11.25 2.83 20.80
N GLU A 178 11.05 3.99 21.43
CA GLU A 178 11.69 4.31 22.72
C GLU A 178 11.36 3.28 23.81
N ASN A 179 10.11 2.81 23.83
CA ASN A 179 9.59 1.88 24.83
C ASN A 179 9.86 0.41 24.52
N ASP A 180 10.54 0.09 23.41
CA ASP A 180 10.87 -1.29 23.06
C ASP A 180 12.06 -1.78 23.91
N PRO A 181 11.94 -2.89 24.68
CA PRO A 181 13.06 -3.47 25.42
C PRO A 181 14.30 -3.77 24.56
N ALA A 182 14.11 -4.04 23.26
CA ALA A 182 15.19 -4.29 22.32
C ALA A 182 15.95 -3.01 21.91
N ALA A 183 15.42 -1.82 22.20
CA ALA A 183 15.98 -0.53 21.78
C ALA A 183 17.21 -0.06 22.59
N SER A 184 17.59 -0.76 23.67
CA SER A 184 18.70 -0.36 24.56
C SER A 184 20.00 0.06 23.83
N ARG A 185 20.39 -0.67 22.78
CA ARG A 185 21.56 -0.34 21.96
C ARG A 185 21.38 0.92 21.14
N GLU A 186 20.18 1.12 20.58
CA GLU A 186 19.86 2.29 19.77
C GLU A 186 19.79 3.55 20.64
N LEU A 187 19.21 3.46 21.84
CA LEU A 187 19.16 4.55 22.82
C LEU A 187 20.56 5.03 23.21
N LEU A 188 21.51 4.11 23.46
CA LEU A 188 22.90 4.46 23.75
C LEU A 188 23.59 5.14 22.56
N ALA A 189 23.32 4.67 21.34
CA ALA A 189 23.87 5.28 20.13
C ALA A 189 23.30 6.68 19.87
N TYR A 190 22.02 6.92 20.15
CA TYR A 190 21.42 8.25 20.07
C TYR A 190 22.02 9.20 21.11
N ALA A 191 22.17 8.73 22.36
CA ALA A 191 22.79 9.49 23.44
C ALA A 191 24.23 9.91 23.11
N SER A 192 25.04 9.04 22.48
CA SER A 192 26.42 9.38 22.12
C SER A 192 26.52 10.48 21.06
N HIS A 193 25.49 10.64 20.22
CA HIS A 193 25.41 11.69 19.20
C HIS A 193 24.60 12.90 19.65
N ARG A 194 24.04 12.88 20.88
CA ARG A 194 23.15 13.91 21.43
C ARG A 194 21.90 14.13 20.57
N PHE A 195 21.40 13.09 19.92
CA PHE A 195 20.10 13.17 19.24
C PHE A 195 18.97 13.08 20.25
N VAL A 196 17.90 13.82 19.96
CA VAL A 196 16.64 13.71 20.71
C VAL A 196 16.01 12.37 20.40
N ILE A 197 15.47 11.74 21.45
CA ILE A 197 14.74 10.48 21.35
C ILE A 197 13.27 10.82 21.26
N HIS A 198 12.61 10.30 20.22
CA HIS A 198 11.16 10.43 20.01
C HIS A 198 10.47 9.09 20.29
N ALA A 199 9.13 9.04 20.21
CA ALA A 199 8.39 7.79 20.32
C ALA A 199 8.80 6.76 19.25
N VAL A 200 9.08 7.22 18.02
CA VAL A 200 9.65 6.45 16.92
C VAL A 200 10.91 7.12 16.38
N ASN A 201 11.96 6.35 16.14
CA ASN A 201 13.27 6.84 15.73
C ASN A 201 13.85 5.99 14.59
N VAL A 202 14.85 6.51 13.89
CA VAL A 202 15.58 5.78 12.84
C VAL A 202 16.70 4.98 13.47
N LYS A 203 16.81 3.67 13.18
CA LYS A 203 17.92 2.84 13.70
C LYS A 203 19.26 3.49 13.38
N SER A 204 20.15 3.58 14.37
CA SER A 204 21.45 4.26 14.26
C SER A 204 22.29 3.75 13.09
N ARG A 205 22.26 2.43 12.84
CA ARG A 205 22.92 1.77 11.70
C ARG A 205 22.41 2.20 10.32
N LYS A 206 21.25 2.88 10.25
CA LYS A 206 20.62 3.37 9.02
C LYS A 206 20.83 4.87 8.81
N LEU A 207 21.28 5.61 9.83
CA LEU A 207 21.52 7.05 9.72
C LEU A 207 22.57 7.41 8.65
N ASN A 208 23.51 6.50 8.36
CA ASN A 208 24.48 6.66 7.28
C ASN A 208 23.90 6.45 5.87
N ARG A 209 22.69 5.87 5.76
CA ARG A 209 21.97 5.72 4.49
C ARG A 209 21.10 6.92 4.15
N LEU A 210 20.97 7.87 5.09
CA LEU A 210 20.26 9.12 4.85
C LEU A 210 21.20 10.10 4.13
N GLU A 211 20.71 10.69 3.04
CA GLU A 211 21.32 11.84 2.40
C GLU A 211 21.22 13.05 3.32
N LYS A 212 22.36 13.63 3.69
CA LYS A 212 22.43 14.72 4.66
C LYS A 212 22.41 16.06 3.93
N THR A 213 21.35 16.83 4.14
CA THR A 213 21.29 18.24 3.79
C THR A 213 21.65 19.10 5.01
N LYS A 214 21.65 20.43 4.85
CA LYS A 214 21.95 21.36 5.97
C LYS A 214 20.93 21.28 7.11
N THR A 215 19.70 20.86 6.82
CA THR A 215 18.57 20.93 7.76
C THR A 215 17.86 19.60 7.94
N SER A 216 17.94 18.69 6.97
CA SER A 216 17.26 17.38 7.02
C SER A 216 18.14 16.25 6.52
N TRP A 217 17.94 15.06 7.08
CA TRP A 217 18.54 13.82 6.62
C TRP A 217 17.43 12.97 6.00
N GLU A 218 17.57 12.63 4.72
CA GLU A 218 16.49 12.01 3.96
C GLU A 218 16.91 10.72 3.27
N HIS A 219 16.01 9.73 3.24
CA HIS A 219 16.16 8.55 2.40
C HIS A 219 14.95 8.43 1.49
N LYS A 220 15.21 8.13 0.21
CA LYS A 220 14.20 7.98 -0.84
C LYS A 220 14.55 6.77 -1.69
N THR A 221 13.59 5.88 -1.90
CA THR A 221 13.72 4.86 -2.94
C THR A 221 13.62 5.51 -4.32
N PRO A 222 14.32 4.98 -5.34
CA PRO A 222 14.15 5.43 -6.72
C PRO A 222 12.68 5.35 -7.18
N GLY A 223 12.23 6.34 -7.94
CA GLY A 223 10.87 6.37 -8.49
C GLY A 223 9.79 6.80 -7.51
N ILE A 224 10.16 7.35 -6.34
CA ILE A 224 9.20 7.95 -5.42
C ILE A 224 8.56 9.22 -6.03
N ASP A 225 7.25 9.36 -5.86
CA ASP A 225 6.49 10.53 -6.27
C ASP A 225 6.35 11.49 -5.09
N SER A 226 7.02 12.64 -5.17
CA SER A 226 6.97 13.66 -4.11
C SER A 226 5.56 14.20 -3.88
N ASN A 227 4.68 14.14 -4.88
CA ASN A 227 3.32 14.64 -4.76
C ASN A 227 2.48 13.81 -3.78
N ILE A 228 2.73 12.50 -3.67
CA ILE A 228 2.06 11.64 -2.68
C ILE A 228 2.46 12.09 -1.28
N MET A 229 3.76 12.29 -1.05
CA MET A 229 4.27 12.75 0.24
C MET A 229 3.69 14.11 0.62
N ASP A 230 3.72 15.08 -0.31
CA ASP A 230 3.17 16.41 -0.09
C ASP A 230 1.66 16.35 0.22
N PHE A 231 0.93 15.49 -0.49
CA PHE A 231 -0.50 15.29 -0.29
C PHE A 231 -0.81 14.70 1.10
N VAL A 232 -0.12 13.62 1.49
CA VAL A 232 -0.30 12.98 2.80
C VAL A 232 0.06 13.96 3.93
N GLN A 233 1.22 14.63 3.85
CA GLN A 233 1.65 15.59 4.87
C GLN A 233 0.71 16.79 5.01
N LYS A 234 0.16 17.29 3.89
CA LYS A 234 -0.77 18.42 3.91
C LYS A 234 -2.04 18.08 4.68
N HIS A 235 -2.62 16.90 4.46
CA HIS A 235 -3.86 16.48 5.13
C HIS A 235 -3.60 16.07 6.58
N TRP A 236 -2.43 15.49 6.87
CA TRP A 236 -2.08 15.07 8.22
C TRP A 236 -1.98 16.24 9.22
N ARG A 237 -1.38 17.37 8.79
CA ARG A 237 -1.28 18.59 9.59
C ARG A 237 -2.63 19.21 9.97
N LEU A 238 -3.71 18.84 9.28
CA LEU A 238 -5.05 19.32 9.59
C LEU A 238 -5.67 18.53 10.75
N ASN A 239 -5.37 17.23 10.88
CA ASN A 239 -5.93 16.36 11.91
C ASN A 239 -5.31 16.61 13.29
N GLU A 240 -4.01 16.89 13.38
CA GLU A 240 -3.35 17.21 14.66
C GLU A 240 -3.94 18.47 15.32
N LYS A 241 -4.41 19.44 14.52
CA LYS A 241 -5.05 20.65 15.04
C LYS A 241 -6.48 20.41 15.54
N ALA A 242 -7.18 19.41 14.99
CA ALA A 242 -8.52 19.06 15.41
C ALA A 242 -8.53 18.28 16.73
N ALA A 243 -7.51 17.45 16.99
CA ALA A 243 -7.38 16.67 18.23
C ALA A 243 -6.96 17.51 19.46
N GLN A 244 -6.54 18.77 19.26
CA GLN A 244 -6.13 19.69 20.33
C GLN A 244 -7.23 20.69 20.76
N GLN A 245 -8.44 20.58 20.22
CA GLN A 245 -9.62 21.39 20.59
C GLN A 245 -10.61 20.59 21.43
#